data_AF-X0X9X5-F1
#
_entry.id   AF-X0X9X5-F1
#
_cell.length_a   1.000
_cell.length_b   1.000
_cell.length_c   1.000
_cell.angle_alpha   90.00
_cell.angle_beta   90.00
_cell.angle_gamma   90.00
#
_symmetry.space_group_name_H-M   'P 1'
#
loop_
_entity.id
_entity.type
_entity.pdbx_description
1 polymer ?
#
loop_
_entity_poly.entity_id
_entity_poly.type
_entity_poly.pdbx_seq_one_letter_code
_entity_poly.pdbx_strand_id
1 'polypeptide(L)'
;MRPACPPLTHGCKFLNFSRSKSELDLAARKAIKEIEGVDGKDLDEYSTEGSEKYKGMINQISQTLKLTTLKYQKLADLVEAIGLPKEKICTYCWDGAEIK
;
A
#
# COMPACT_ATOMS: atom_id res chain seq x y z
N MET A 1 4.36 9.38 12.09
CA MET A 1 4.80 7.96 11.95
C MET A 1 5.44 7.77 10.58
N ARG A 2 6.49 6.94 10.48
CA ARG A 2 7.14 6.60 9.21
C ARG A 2 7.28 5.08 9.07
N PRO A 3 6.28 4.40 8.49
CA PRO A 3 6.37 2.97 8.22
C PRO A 3 7.52 2.66 7.27
N ALA A 4 8.25 1.57 7.55
CA ALA A 4 9.39 1.14 6.74
C ALA A 4 8.99 0.52 5.39
N CYS A 5 7.73 0.09 5.25
CA CYS A 5 7.18 -0.44 4.01
C CYS A 5 6.25 0.59 3.34
N PRO A 6 6.03 0.50 2.02
CA PRO A 6 4.94 1.20 1.32
C PRO A 6 3.55 0.71 1.76
N PRO A 7 2.46 1.47 1.48
CA PRO A 7 1.11 1.04 1.83
C PRO A 7 0.72 -0.23 1.06
N LEU A 8 0.16 -1.21 1.76
CA LEU A 8 -0.26 -2.49 1.18
C LEU A 8 -1.66 -2.34 0.58
N THR A 9 -1.76 -2.33 -0.74
CA THR A 9 -3.03 -2.21 -1.48
C THR A 9 -3.60 -3.57 -1.88
N HIS A 10 -2.75 -4.61 -1.97
CA HIS A 10 -3.15 -5.94 -2.41
C HIS A 10 -2.93 -6.99 -1.31
N GLY A 11 -3.86 -7.93 -1.19
CA GLY A 11 -3.68 -9.10 -0.33
C GLY A 11 -2.53 -9.98 -0.82
N CYS A 12 -1.65 -10.44 0.09
CA CYS A 12 -0.54 -11.31 -0.30
C CYS A 12 -1.04 -12.68 -0.75
N LYS A 13 -0.72 -13.10 -1.99
CA LYS A 13 -1.05 -14.43 -2.53
C LYS A 13 -0.34 -15.60 -1.81
N PHE A 14 0.80 -15.33 -1.16
CA PHE A 14 1.69 -16.38 -0.64
C PHE A 14 1.65 -16.51 0.88
N LEU A 15 1.93 -15.40 1.59
CA LEU A 15 2.30 -15.45 3.01
C LEU A 15 1.25 -14.83 3.94
N ASN A 16 0.23 -14.15 3.41
CA ASN A 16 -0.76 -13.37 4.20
C ASN A 16 -0.12 -12.70 5.43
N PHE A 17 0.65 -11.62 5.20
CA PHE A 17 1.36 -10.91 6.27
C PHE A 17 0.46 -10.35 7.39
N SER A 18 -0.87 -10.34 7.19
CA SER A 18 -1.83 -10.13 8.27
C SER A 18 -2.36 -11.47 8.79
N ARG A 19 -2.52 -11.57 10.13
CA ARG A 19 -3.28 -12.68 10.75
C ARG A 19 -4.72 -12.74 10.24
N SER A 20 -5.22 -11.64 9.69
CA SER A 20 -6.55 -11.50 9.10
C SER A 20 -6.53 -11.89 7.62
N LYS A 21 -7.48 -12.76 7.21
CA LYS A 21 -7.63 -13.21 5.82
C LYS A 21 -8.35 -12.20 4.90
N SER A 22 -8.77 -11.05 5.43
CA SER A 22 -9.55 -10.06 4.68
C SER A 22 -8.66 -8.92 4.20
N GLU A 23 -8.72 -8.60 2.91
CA GLU A 23 -8.04 -7.44 2.34
C GLU A 23 -8.52 -6.12 2.96
N LEU A 24 -9.77 -6.08 3.43
CA LEU A 24 -10.33 -4.96 4.16
C LEU A 24 -9.68 -4.75 5.53
N ASP A 25 -8.77 -5.61 5.97
CA ASP A 25 -7.97 -5.34 7.16
C ASP A 25 -6.80 -4.38 6.87
N LEU A 26 -6.36 -4.31 5.62
CA LEU A 26 -5.28 -3.43 5.19
C LEU A 26 -5.70 -1.96 5.33
N ALA A 27 -4.85 -1.15 5.98
CA ALA A 27 -5.14 0.27 6.21
C ALA A 27 -5.42 1.04 4.91
N ALA A 28 -4.70 0.72 3.83
CA ALA A 28 -4.93 1.30 2.51
C ALA A 28 -6.32 0.93 1.97
N ARG A 29 -6.71 -0.34 2.03
CA ARG A 29 -8.03 -0.80 1.55
C ARG A 29 -9.18 -0.21 2.37
N LYS A 30 -9.02 -0.08 3.69
CA LYS A 30 -9.99 0.64 4.55
C LYS A 30 -10.14 2.10 4.11
N ALA A 31 -9.03 2.80 3.96
CA ALA A 31 -9.04 4.21 3.54
C ALA A 31 -9.64 4.40 2.15
N ILE A 32 -9.31 3.54 1.17
CA ILE A 32 -9.91 3.57 -0.17
C ILE A 32 -11.42 3.39 -0.10
N LYS A 33 -11.90 2.42 0.70
CA LYS A 33 -13.33 2.20 0.90
C LYS A 33 -14.04 3.38 1.56
N GLU A 34 -13.38 4.06 2.49
CA GLU A 34 -13.93 5.27 3.12
C GLU A 34 -14.01 6.45 2.14
N ILE A 35 -13.04 6.58 1.22
CA ILE A 35 -12.99 7.66 0.22
C ILE A 35 -13.99 7.41 -0.92
N GLU A 36 -14.00 6.20 -1.49
CA GLU A 36 -14.81 5.85 -2.68
C GLU A 36 -16.19 5.30 -2.32
N GLY A 37 -16.43 4.93 -1.04
CA GLY A 37 -17.66 4.27 -0.58
C GLY A 37 -17.79 2.79 -1.02
N VAL A 38 -16.91 2.32 -1.91
CA VAL A 38 -16.86 0.95 -2.44
C VAL A 38 -15.44 0.40 -2.36
N ASP A 39 -15.30 -0.91 -2.51
CA ASP A 39 -13.99 -1.54 -2.67
C ASP A 39 -13.41 -1.06 -4.01
N GLY A 40 -12.47 -0.11 -3.96
CA GLY A 40 -12.00 0.65 -5.12
C GLY A 40 -11.50 -0.26 -6.25
N LYS A 41 -11.92 0.03 -7.49
CA LYS A 41 -11.54 -0.74 -8.69
C LYS A 41 -10.12 -0.41 -9.17
N ASP A 42 -9.68 0.83 -9.01
CA ASP A 42 -8.42 1.34 -9.55
C ASP A 42 -7.36 1.48 -8.44
N LEU A 43 -6.83 0.35 -7.96
CA LEU A 43 -5.83 0.30 -6.88
C LEU A 43 -4.45 0.81 -7.32
N ASP A 44 -4.16 0.83 -8.62
CA ASP A 44 -2.92 1.36 -9.19
C ASP A 44 -2.71 2.84 -8.87
N GLU A 45 -3.77 3.65 -8.96
CA GLU A 45 -3.68 5.08 -8.64
C GLU A 45 -3.39 5.29 -7.15
N TYR A 46 -3.90 4.41 -6.29
CA TYR A 46 -3.62 4.40 -4.85
C TYR A 46 -2.25 3.82 -4.49
N SER A 47 -1.61 3.11 -5.41
CA SER A 47 -0.26 2.53 -5.25
C SER A 47 0.82 3.43 -5.84
N THR A 48 0.43 4.33 -6.75
CA THR A 48 1.32 5.28 -7.44
C THR A 48 1.61 6.48 -6.54
N GLU A 49 2.88 6.66 -6.18
CA GLU A 49 3.31 7.81 -5.39
C GLU A 49 3.00 9.14 -6.11
N GLY A 50 2.44 10.09 -5.39
CA GLY A 50 2.26 11.46 -5.86
C GLY A 50 0.91 11.73 -6.54
N SER A 51 0.15 10.69 -6.86
CA SER A 51 -1.23 10.81 -7.32
C SER A 51 -2.11 11.48 -6.24
N GLU A 52 -3.18 12.14 -6.66
CA GLU A 52 -4.14 12.75 -5.73
C GLU A 52 -4.80 11.70 -4.85
N LYS A 53 -5.17 10.55 -5.45
CA LYS A 53 -5.75 9.40 -4.75
C LYS A 53 -4.82 8.83 -3.68
N TYR A 54 -3.52 8.68 -3.97
CA TYR A 54 -2.52 8.24 -2.99
C TYR A 54 -2.46 9.21 -1.81
N LYS A 55 -2.38 10.52 -2.05
CA LYS A 55 -2.33 11.54 -0.99
C LYS A 55 -3.59 11.53 -0.14
N GLY A 56 -4.76 11.40 -0.77
CA GLY A 56 -6.05 11.27 -0.09
C GLY A 56 -6.08 10.04 0.83
N MET A 57 -5.64 8.90 0.33
CA MET A 57 -5.53 7.67 1.11
C MET A 57 -4.60 7.82 2.32
N ILE A 58 -3.40 8.40 2.13
CA ILE A 58 -2.47 8.61 3.26
C ILE A 58 -3.09 9.55 4.31
N ASN A 59 -3.78 10.60 3.87
CA ASN A 59 -4.46 11.52 4.78
C ASN A 59 -5.53 10.80 5.61
N GLN A 60 -6.39 10.03 4.95
CA GLN A 60 -7.43 9.25 5.62
C GLN A 60 -6.84 8.28 6.64
N ILE A 61 -5.79 7.52 6.29
CA ILE A 61 -5.10 6.63 7.23
C ILE A 61 -4.53 7.42 8.42
N SER A 62 -3.94 8.59 8.17
CA SER A 62 -3.39 9.45 9.23
C SER A 62 -4.48 9.90 10.19
N GLN A 63 -5.66 10.27 9.70
CA GLN A 63 -6.81 10.66 10.53
C GLN A 63 -7.33 9.48 11.36
N THR A 64 -7.51 8.32 10.75
CA THR A 64 -7.97 7.09 11.42
C THR A 64 -7.02 6.67 12.54
N LEU A 65 -5.71 6.80 12.33
CA LEU A 65 -4.68 6.49 13.33
C LEU A 65 -4.38 7.67 14.28
N LYS A 66 -5.07 8.81 14.14
CA LYS A 66 -4.87 10.05 14.93
C LYS A 66 -3.42 10.56 14.93
N LEU A 67 -2.77 10.48 13.77
CA LEU A 67 -1.39 10.92 13.58
C LEU A 67 -1.34 12.33 13.00
N THR A 68 -0.40 13.15 13.48
CA THR A 68 -0.13 14.50 12.95
C THR A 68 0.49 14.44 11.55
N THR A 69 1.36 13.46 11.31
CA THR A 69 1.99 13.22 10.01
C THR A 69 2.17 11.71 9.77
N LEU A 70 1.90 11.28 8.55
CA LEU A 70 2.14 9.92 8.06
C LEU A 70 2.87 9.99 6.73
N LYS A 71 4.01 9.32 6.63
CA LYS A 71 4.79 9.23 5.40
C LYS A 71 5.33 7.82 5.24
N TYR A 72 4.98 7.17 4.13
CA TYR A 72 5.45 5.83 3.78
C TYR A 72 6.79 5.89 3.03
N GLN A 73 7.55 4.80 3.10
CA GLN A 73 8.73 4.61 2.26
C GLN A 73 8.32 4.32 0.81
N LYS A 74 9.11 4.79 -0.15
CA LYS A 74 8.88 4.53 -1.57
C LYS A 74 9.28 3.10 -1.93
N LEU A 75 8.53 2.48 -2.84
CA LEU A 75 8.85 1.14 -3.33
C LEU A 75 10.20 1.14 -4.09
N ALA A 76 10.49 2.21 -4.85
CA ALA A 76 11.75 2.34 -5.58
C ALA A 76 12.96 2.36 -4.65
N ASP A 77 12.93 3.21 -3.60
CA ASP A 77 13.97 3.23 -2.57
C ASP A 77 14.13 1.86 -1.87
N LEU A 78 13.02 1.14 -1.62
CA LEU A 78 13.10 -0.18 -1.00
C LEU A 78 13.82 -1.18 -1.91
N VAL A 79 13.50 -1.19 -3.20
CA VAL A 79 14.16 -2.04 -4.20
C VAL A 79 15.65 -1.69 -4.32
N GLU A 80 15.98 -0.39 -4.36
CA GLU A 80 17.36 0.09 -4.40
C GLU A 80 18.15 -0.34 -3.16
N ALA A 81 17.55 -0.21 -1.97
CA ALA A 81 18.17 -0.62 -0.72
C ALA A 81 18.41 -2.14 -0.61
N ILE A 82 17.54 -2.96 -1.22
CA ILE A 82 17.73 -4.42 -1.31
C ILE A 82 18.91 -4.77 -2.23
N GLY A 83 19.15 -3.96 -3.28
CA GLY A 83 20.25 -4.15 -4.22
C GLY A 83 20.03 -5.27 -5.24
N LEU A 84 18.80 -5.78 -5.37
CA LEU A 84 18.41 -6.78 -6.36
C LEU A 84 17.49 -6.15 -7.41
N PRO A 85 17.49 -6.67 -8.65
CA PRO A 85 16.57 -6.20 -9.68
C PRO A 85 15.12 -6.48 -9.26
N LYS A 86 14.20 -5.55 -9.56
CA LYS A 86 12.78 -5.63 -9.15
C LYS A 86 12.12 -6.96 -9.54
N GLU A 87 12.46 -7.47 -10.71
CA GLU A 87 12.03 -8.77 -11.25
C GLU A 87 12.40 -9.99 -10.39
N LYS A 88 13.37 -9.87 -9.46
CA LYS A 88 13.70 -10.92 -8.49
C LYS A 88 13.10 -10.69 -7.10
N ILE A 89 12.28 -9.65 -6.95
CA ILE A 89 11.66 -9.24 -5.68
C ILE A 89 10.15 -9.31 -5.84
N CYS A 90 9.47 -9.96 -4.89
CA CYS A 90 8.01 -9.97 -4.87
C CYS A 90 7.49 -8.62 -4.37
N THR A 91 6.98 -7.81 -5.29
CA THR A 91 6.37 -6.50 -4.95
C THR A 91 4.84 -6.50 -4.99
N TYR A 92 4.23 -7.66 -5.28
CA TYR A 92 2.78 -7.82 -5.49
C TYR A 92 1.89 -7.10 -4.47
N CYS A 93 2.24 -7.14 -3.18
CA CYS A 93 1.40 -6.54 -2.14
C CYS A 93 1.31 -5.01 -2.22
N TRP A 94 2.24 -4.37 -2.93
CA TRP A 94 2.33 -2.91 -3.09
C TRP A 94 1.86 -2.44 -4.45
N ASP A 95 2.27 -3.08 -5.54
CA ASP A 95 1.97 -2.63 -6.91
C ASP A 95 1.16 -3.63 -7.73
N GLY A 96 0.71 -4.74 -7.14
CA GLY A 96 -0.05 -5.78 -7.85
C GLY A 96 0.77 -6.52 -8.93
N ALA A 97 2.04 -6.17 -9.13
CA ALA A 97 2.89 -6.78 -10.14
C ALA A 97 3.24 -8.22 -9.75
N GLU A 98 2.89 -9.15 -10.64
CA GLU A 98 3.28 -10.55 -10.52
C GLU A 98 4.65 -10.76 -11.14
N ILE A 99 5.53 -11.42 -10.39
CA ILE A 99 6.78 -11.94 -10.95
C ILE A 99 6.39 -13.09 -11.89
N LYS A 100 6.76 -12.98 -13.16
CA LYS A 100 6.62 -14.08 -14.13
C LYS A 100 7.83 -15.01 -14.10
#